data_AF-A0A919ECL8-F1
#
_entry.id   AF-A0A919ECL8-F1
#
_cell.length_a   1.000
_cell.length_b   1.000
_cell.length_c   1.000
_cell.angle_alpha   90.00
_cell.angle_beta   90.00
_cell.angle_gamma   90.00
#
_symmetry.space_group_name_H-M   'P 1'
#
loop_
_entity.id
_entity.type
_entity.pdbx_description
1 polymer ?
#
loop_
_entity_poly.entity_id
_entity_poly.type
_entity_poly.pdbx_seq_one_letter_code
_entity_poly.pdbx_strand_id
1 'polypeptide(L)'
;MNHAKNVRRLAAALAVPVLLLTASACGSDDGGGKVSVEGKFGEKPTVSVPKGAKPADEPVVKALSEGRGEKVEKGSFIRIDYAVYSMKDGRELINSWNPQMPPGKPAGGARPQEVLQVGQQGQQVPAKVGEALAGQRAGSRVLLEGTVKSLVAEAANPRSGFAPGDGLVWVVDVLGARKVDAKSEAKGEQAAPEQGMPVVKAPSQKPAEITVPKDEKPPADLKEQVLIKGSGPEVKAGEGLIAQYTGVKWEDGAKFDSSWDHAGATAFQIGTGSVVQGWDKGLVGKHVGDRVLLVIPPKLGYGNQEGSELQKNTLVFVVDILGTV
;
A
#
# COMPACT_ATOMS: atom_id res chain seq x y z
N MET A 1 -0.38 -62.62 31.99
CA MET A 1 1.07 -62.59 31.74
C MET A 1 1.41 -61.26 31.09
N ASN A 2 2.29 -60.51 31.78
CA ASN A 2 2.78 -59.18 31.42
C ASN A 2 3.34 -59.13 30.00
N HIS A 3 3.11 -58.03 29.29
CA HIS A 3 4.15 -57.38 28.48
C HIS A 3 3.81 -55.90 28.26
N ALA A 4 4.41 -55.06 29.11
CA ALA A 4 4.54 -53.64 28.90
C ALA A 4 5.44 -53.39 27.68
N LYS A 5 4.96 -52.63 26.69
CA LYS A 5 5.78 -52.10 25.61
C LYS A 5 6.05 -50.63 25.87
N ASN A 6 7.28 -50.36 26.31
CA ASN A 6 7.91 -49.04 26.33
C ASN A 6 7.97 -48.48 24.89
N VAL A 7 7.25 -47.40 24.63
CA VAL A 7 7.45 -46.61 23.41
C VAL A 7 8.45 -45.50 23.72
N ARG A 8 9.69 -45.70 23.28
CA ARG A 8 10.75 -44.68 23.26
C ARG A 8 10.31 -43.54 22.34
N ARG A 9 10.19 -42.33 22.88
CA ARG A 9 10.06 -41.09 22.10
C ARG A 9 11.37 -40.84 21.35
N LEU A 10 11.40 -41.08 20.03
CA LEU A 10 12.44 -40.53 19.16
C LEU A 10 12.14 -39.04 18.96
N ALA A 11 12.95 -38.17 19.56
CA ALA A 11 13.05 -36.77 19.17
C ALA A 11 13.82 -36.72 17.85
N ALA A 12 13.12 -36.51 16.73
CA ALA A 12 13.74 -36.19 15.46
C ALA A 12 14.17 -34.72 15.49
N ALA A 13 15.45 -34.47 15.72
CA ALA A 13 16.04 -33.15 15.52
C ALA A 13 16.06 -32.85 14.02
N LEU A 14 15.14 -31.99 13.56
CA LEU A 14 15.19 -31.38 12.23
C LEU A 14 16.39 -30.42 12.19
N ALA A 15 17.52 -30.91 11.68
CA ALA A 15 18.65 -30.07 11.30
C ALA A 15 18.23 -29.22 10.09
N VAL A 16 17.98 -27.93 10.33
CA VAL A 16 17.86 -26.93 9.27
C VAL A 16 19.24 -26.78 8.64
N PRO A 17 19.44 -27.06 7.34
CA PRO A 17 20.72 -26.81 6.71
C PRO A 17 20.89 -25.29 6.61
N VAL A 18 21.79 -24.74 7.42
CA VAL A 18 22.32 -23.39 7.25
C VAL A 18 23.08 -23.40 5.92
N LEU A 19 22.44 -22.86 4.88
CA LEU A 19 23.11 -22.59 3.60
C LEU A 19 24.11 -21.46 3.85
N LEU A 20 25.36 -21.83 4.10
CA LEU A 20 26.51 -20.94 4.01
C LEU A 20 26.68 -20.56 2.53
N LEU A 21 26.23 -19.36 2.17
CA LEU A 21 26.54 -18.74 0.89
C LEU A 21 28.05 -18.50 0.82
N THR A 22 28.77 -19.36 0.10
CA THR A 22 30.15 -19.12 -0.27
C THR A 22 30.21 -17.93 -1.23
N ALA A 23 30.80 -16.83 -0.79
CA ALA A 23 31.09 -15.69 -1.63
C ALA A 23 32.11 -16.10 -2.71
N SER A 24 31.65 -16.20 -3.96
CA SER A 24 32.54 -16.17 -5.12
C SER A 24 32.98 -14.72 -5.32
N ALA A 25 34.14 -14.37 -4.75
CA ALA A 25 34.83 -13.12 -5.02
C ALA A 25 35.67 -13.27 -6.29
N CYS A 26 35.24 -12.60 -7.37
CA CYS A 26 36.11 -12.24 -8.49
C CYS A 26 36.00 -10.73 -8.73
N GLY A 27 37.03 -10.02 -8.24
CA GLY A 27 37.67 -8.85 -8.85
C GLY A 27 36.83 -7.65 -9.29
N SER A 28 36.84 -6.60 -8.48
CA SER A 28 37.53 -5.32 -8.77
C SER A 28 37.57 -4.50 -7.49
N ASP A 29 38.73 -3.93 -7.18
CA ASP A 29 39.09 -3.34 -5.89
C ASP A 29 38.57 -1.88 -5.80
N ASP A 30 37.30 -1.73 -5.43
CA ASP A 30 36.70 -0.42 -5.14
C ASP A 30 36.75 -0.18 -3.63
N GLY A 31 37.72 0.61 -3.16
CA GLY A 31 38.03 0.85 -1.74
C GLY A 31 36.96 1.54 -0.88
N GLY A 32 35.68 1.52 -1.28
CA GLY A 32 34.55 1.83 -0.41
C GLY A 32 33.87 0.53 0.00
N GLY A 33 33.72 0.28 1.30
CA GLY A 33 33.04 -0.92 1.77
C GLY A 33 31.63 -1.09 1.15
N LYS A 34 31.08 -2.30 1.24
CA LYS A 34 29.71 -2.58 0.78
C LYS A 34 28.69 -2.30 1.88
N VAL A 35 27.54 -1.71 1.53
CA VAL A 35 26.39 -1.60 2.43
C VAL A 35 25.94 -2.98 2.89
N SER A 36 25.79 -3.17 4.20
CA SER A 36 25.25 -4.40 4.78
C SER A 36 23.83 -4.17 5.32
N VAL A 37 22.97 -5.16 5.09
CA VAL A 37 21.57 -5.14 5.51
C VAL A 37 21.25 -6.44 6.23
N GLU A 38 20.77 -6.32 7.46
CA GLU A 38 20.37 -7.43 8.32
C GLU A 38 18.89 -7.32 8.72
N GLY A 39 18.35 -8.41 9.25
CA GLY A 39 16.95 -8.52 9.68
C GLY A 39 16.10 -9.36 8.72
N LYS A 40 14.97 -9.84 9.22
CA LYS A 40 14.05 -10.69 8.45
C LYS A 40 13.14 -9.82 7.58
N PHE A 41 12.65 -10.40 6.48
CA PHE A 41 11.60 -9.80 5.67
C PHE A 41 10.38 -9.42 6.53
N GLY A 42 9.84 -8.22 6.33
CA GLY A 42 8.72 -7.65 7.08
C GLY A 42 9.11 -6.97 8.40
N GLU A 43 10.31 -7.25 8.93
CA GLU A 43 10.86 -6.57 10.10
C GLU A 43 11.73 -5.38 9.67
N LYS A 44 11.77 -4.31 10.47
CA LYS A 44 12.62 -3.15 10.18
C LYS A 44 14.08 -3.60 10.04
N PRO A 45 14.76 -3.31 8.90
CA PRO A 45 16.13 -3.74 8.69
C PRO A 45 17.10 -2.99 9.60
N THR A 46 18.23 -3.62 9.90
CA THR A 46 19.42 -2.93 10.40
C THR A 46 20.37 -2.70 9.23
N VAL A 47 20.76 -1.46 8.98
CA VAL A 47 21.61 -1.08 7.84
C VAL A 47 22.92 -0.50 8.36
N SER A 48 24.05 -1.01 7.85
CA SER A 48 25.37 -0.43 8.06
C SER A 48 25.90 0.13 6.77
N VAL A 49 26.21 1.43 6.77
CA VAL A 49 26.86 2.11 5.67
C VAL A 49 28.35 2.30 6.02
N PRO A 50 29.27 1.76 5.22
CA PRO A 50 30.69 1.87 5.51
C PRO A 50 31.20 3.30 5.28
N LYS A 51 32.21 3.69 6.06
CA LYS A 51 32.85 5.00 5.90
C LYS A 51 33.43 5.13 4.50
N GLY A 52 33.14 6.24 3.84
CA GLY A 52 33.62 6.52 2.48
C GLY A 52 32.86 5.80 1.37
N ALA A 53 31.71 5.16 1.66
CA ALA A 53 30.79 4.68 0.64
C ALA A 53 30.45 5.81 -0.34
N LYS A 54 30.45 5.50 -1.64
CA LYS A 54 30.12 6.44 -2.70
C LYS A 54 28.91 5.93 -3.49
N PRO A 55 27.92 6.78 -3.78
CA PRO A 55 26.82 6.39 -4.64
C PRO A 55 27.32 6.14 -6.07
N ALA A 56 26.69 5.19 -6.76
CA ALA A 56 26.76 5.11 -8.20
C ALA A 56 25.89 6.21 -8.84
N ASP A 57 26.29 6.69 -10.01
CA ASP A 57 25.52 7.67 -10.78
C ASP A 57 24.19 7.09 -11.28
N GLU A 58 24.21 5.80 -11.64
CA GLU A 58 23.02 5.00 -11.95
C GLU A 58 22.55 4.19 -10.74
N PRO A 59 21.23 4.00 -10.56
CA PRO A 59 20.72 3.18 -9.47
C PRO A 59 21.23 1.72 -9.53
N VAL A 60 21.82 1.25 -8.45
CA VAL A 60 22.16 -0.15 -8.24
C VAL A 60 20.99 -0.83 -7.55
N VAL A 61 20.46 -1.90 -8.15
CA VAL A 61 19.34 -2.69 -7.62
C VAL A 61 19.83 -4.10 -7.29
N LYS A 62 19.67 -4.52 -6.04
CA LYS A 62 20.08 -5.85 -5.59
C LYS A 62 18.98 -6.53 -4.78
N ALA A 63 18.51 -7.68 -5.23
CA ALA A 63 17.71 -8.56 -4.39
C ALA A 63 18.58 -9.14 -3.27
N LEU A 64 18.22 -8.85 -2.02
CA LEU A 64 18.84 -9.44 -0.83
C LEU A 64 18.14 -10.74 -0.44
N SER A 65 16.86 -10.85 -0.76
CA SER A 65 16.11 -12.11 -0.77
C SER A 65 15.08 -12.08 -1.89
N GLU A 66 14.78 -13.24 -2.46
CA GLU A 66 13.86 -13.39 -3.58
C GLU A 66 12.47 -13.85 -3.11
N GLY A 67 11.47 -13.08 -3.50
CA GLY A 67 10.07 -13.42 -3.32
C GLY A 67 9.57 -14.43 -4.35
N ARG A 68 8.44 -15.07 -4.01
CA ARG A 68 7.75 -16.04 -4.89
C ARG A 68 6.35 -15.58 -5.31
N GLY A 69 5.93 -14.41 -4.88
CA GLY A 69 4.65 -13.82 -5.25
C GLY A 69 4.66 -13.22 -6.65
N GLU A 70 3.62 -12.44 -6.94
CA GLU A 70 3.45 -11.78 -8.24
C GLU A 70 4.64 -10.88 -8.56
N LYS A 71 4.98 -10.82 -9.85
CA LYS A 71 6.08 -10.02 -10.35
C LYS A 71 5.66 -8.55 -10.38
N VAL A 72 6.55 -7.68 -9.92
CA VAL A 72 6.39 -6.23 -10.04
C VAL A 72 6.65 -5.82 -11.48
N GLU A 73 5.65 -5.20 -12.10
CA GLU A 73 5.71 -4.64 -13.45
C GLU A 73 5.29 -3.17 -13.46
N LYS A 74 5.63 -2.44 -14.52
CA LYS A 74 5.08 -1.09 -14.74
C LYS A 74 3.55 -1.10 -14.66
N GLY A 75 2.98 -0.17 -13.91
CA GLY A 75 1.54 -0.07 -13.67
C GLY A 75 0.97 -1.03 -12.63
N SER A 76 1.79 -1.94 -12.06
CA SER A 76 1.35 -2.77 -10.93
C SER A 76 1.10 -1.89 -9.72
N PHE A 77 0.06 -2.21 -8.95
CA PHE A 77 -0.06 -1.74 -7.58
C PHE A 77 0.85 -2.60 -6.72
N ILE A 78 1.62 -1.96 -5.85
CA ILE A 78 2.48 -2.64 -4.89
C ILE A 78 2.21 -2.13 -3.50
N ARG A 79 2.36 -3.02 -2.53
CA ARG A 79 2.43 -2.68 -1.11
C ARG A 79 3.84 -2.94 -0.63
N ILE A 80 4.46 -1.95 0.00
CA ILE A 80 5.85 -2.04 0.42
C ILE A 80 6.06 -1.55 1.85
N ASP A 81 7.11 -2.10 2.46
CA ASP A 81 7.79 -1.47 3.58
C ASP A 81 9.16 -0.97 3.13
N TYR A 82 9.63 0.13 3.71
CA TYR A 82 10.90 0.71 3.31
C TYR A 82 11.61 1.44 4.46
N ALA A 83 12.93 1.50 4.38
CA ALA A 83 13.78 2.36 5.19
C ALA A 83 14.84 3.02 4.31
N VAL A 84 15.07 4.31 4.54
CA VAL A 84 15.98 5.14 3.75
C VAL A 84 17.09 5.67 4.65
N TYR A 85 18.33 5.56 4.19
CA TYR A 85 19.52 6.01 4.90
C TYR A 85 20.37 6.92 4.01
N SER A 86 21.04 7.88 4.63
CA SER A 86 22.09 8.67 4.00
C SER A 86 23.35 7.81 3.82
N MET A 87 23.88 7.73 2.60
CA MET A 87 25.15 7.03 2.36
C MET A 87 26.36 7.72 3.01
N LYS A 88 26.24 9.02 3.31
CA LYS A 88 27.35 9.83 3.84
C LYS A 88 27.75 9.42 5.25
N ASP A 89 26.77 9.13 6.09
CA ASP A 89 26.91 8.96 7.54
C ASP A 89 26.10 7.77 8.10
N GLY A 90 25.36 7.04 7.26
CA GLY A 90 24.51 5.93 7.69
C GLY A 90 23.28 6.36 8.48
N ARG A 91 22.98 7.67 8.53
CA ARG A 91 21.83 8.18 9.28
C ARG A 91 20.53 7.76 8.62
N GLU A 92 19.62 7.18 9.39
CA GLU A 92 18.26 6.90 8.96
C GLU A 92 17.50 8.20 8.71
N LEU A 93 16.84 8.30 7.57
CA LEU A 93 16.09 9.48 7.13
C LEU A 93 14.59 9.29 7.34
N ILE A 94 14.07 8.14 6.90
CA ILE A 94 12.65 7.82 6.98
C ILE A 94 12.45 6.30 6.92
N ASN A 95 11.39 5.80 7.55
CA ASN A 95 10.99 4.40 7.47
C ASN A 95 9.45 4.24 7.60
N SER A 96 8.91 3.12 7.13
CA SER A 96 7.48 2.77 7.20
C SER A 96 7.06 2.04 8.48
N TRP A 97 7.98 1.69 9.38
CA TRP A 97 7.66 0.96 10.62
C TRP A 97 7.21 1.86 11.77
N ASN A 98 7.10 3.17 11.57
CA ASN A 98 6.59 4.10 12.57
C ASN A 98 5.08 3.89 12.82
N PRO A 99 4.67 3.36 13.99
CA PRO A 99 3.28 3.03 14.25
C PRO A 99 2.40 4.27 14.54
N GLN A 100 2.99 5.44 14.80
CA GLN A 100 2.29 6.70 15.05
C GLN A 100 1.90 7.46 13.77
N MET A 101 2.24 6.93 12.59
CA MET A 101 1.76 7.47 11.32
C MET A 101 0.45 6.78 10.90
N PRO A 102 -0.43 7.48 10.16
CA PRO A 102 -0.52 8.94 10.14
C PRO A 102 -0.91 9.48 11.55
N PRO A 103 -0.58 10.74 11.88
CA PRO A 103 -0.98 11.34 13.15
C PRO A 103 -2.49 11.25 13.38
N GLY A 104 -2.91 10.92 14.60
CA GLY A 104 -4.33 10.78 14.94
C GLY A 104 -4.94 9.41 14.61
N LYS A 105 -4.13 8.45 14.13
CA LYS A 105 -4.55 7.05 13.98
C LYS A 105 -5.07 6.46 15.30
N PRO A 106 -6.22 5.75 15.30
CA PRO A 106 -6.70 5.03 16.48
C PRO A 106 -5.72 3.97 16.99
N ALA A 107 -5.59 3.85 18.30
CA ALA A 107 -4.74 2.83 18.93
C ALA A 107 -5.21 1.41 18.55
N GLY A 108 -4.26 0.52 18.25
CA GLY A 108 -4.53 -0.89 17.95
C GLY A 108 -4.86 -1.23 16.49
N GLY A 109 -4.93 -0.25 15.58
CA GLY A 109 -5.12 -0.50 14.14
C GLY A 109 -3.88 -1.09 13.44
N ALA A 110 -4.09 -1.78 12.33
CA ALA A 110 -3.01 -2.36 11.51
C ALA A 110 -1.97 -1.29 11.14
N ARG A 111 -0.68 -1.62 11.22
CA ARG A 111 0.40 -0.67 10.92
C ARG A 111 0.29 -0.21 9.47
N PRO A 112 0.37 1.10 9.19
CA PRO A 112 0.34 1.52 7.81
C PRO A 112 1.61 1.11 7.07
N GLN A 113 1.42 0.80 5.80
CA GLN A 113 2.47 0.48 4.82
C GLN A 113 2.27 1.42 3.63
N GLU A 114 3.25 1.52 2.74
CA GLU A 114 3.05 2.33 1.53
C GLU A 114 2.36 1.49 0.48
N VAL A 115 1.35 2.08 -0.17
CA VAL A 115 0.75 1.55 -1.40
C VAL A 115 0.95 2.55 -2.51
N LEU A 116 1.40 2.07 -3.67
CA LEU A 116 1.65 2.92 -4.83
C LEU A 116 1.47 2.13 -6.12
N GLN A 117 1.34 2.85 -7.23
CA GLN A 117 1.39 2.28 -8.57
C GLN A 117 2.79 2.48 -9.17
N VAL A 118 3.40 1.42 -9.67
CA VAL A 118 4.75 1.46 -10.26
C VAL A 118 4.76 2.40 -11.48
N GLY A 119 5.64 3.39 -11.44
CA GLY A 119 5.73 4.45 -12.45
C GLY A 119 4.93 5.70 -12.12
N GLN A 120 4.26 5.75 -10.96
CA GLN A 120 3.59 6.94 -10.43
C GLN A 120 4.29 7.40 -9.14
N GLN A 121 4.14 8.69 -8.83
CA GLN A 121 4.65 9.26 -7.58
C GLN A 121 3.81 8.74 -6.40
N GLY A 122 4.44 8.06 -5.44
CA GLY A 122 3.83 7.72 -4.16
C GLY A 122 3.80 8.90 -3.19
N GLN A 123 3.13 8.74 -2.05
CA GLN A 123 3.05 9.78 -1.02
C GLN A 123 4.43 10.06 -0.43
N GLN A 124 5.19 9.01 -0.14
CA GLN A 124 6.55 9.11 0.39
C GLN A 124 7.61 8.47 -0.52
N VAL A 125 7.16 7.66 -1.48
CA VAL A 125 8.04 6.87 -2.34
C VAL A 125 8.11 7.50 -3.73
N PRO A 126 9.30 7.95 -4.18
CA PRO A 126 9.47 8.49 -5.51
C PRO A 126 9.13 7.50 -6.61
N ALA A 127 8.59 7.99 -7.73
CA ALA A 127 8.24 7.15 -8.88
C ALA A 127 9.42 6.25 -9.34
N LYS A 128 10.64 6.82 -9.40
CA LYS A 128 11.84 6.09 -9.81
C LYS A 128 12.22 4.95 -8.85
N VAL A 129 11.95 5.08 -7.56
CA VAL A 129 12.13 3.97 -6.59
C VAL A 129 11.15 2.86 -6.90
N GLY A 130 9.88 3.18 -7.15
CA GLY A 130 8.89 2.19 -7.58
C GLY A 130 9.28 1.50 -8.88
N GLU A 131 9.77 2.25 -9.87
CA GLU A 131 10.26 1.71 -11.15
C GLU A 131 11.48 0.78 -10.99
N ALA A 132 12.41 1.12 -10.09
CA ALA A 132 13.58 0.29 -9.80
C ALA A 132 13.22 -1.08 -9.20
N LEU A 133 12.02 -1.25 -8.66
CA LEU A 133 11.51 -2.54 -8.18
C LEU A 133 10.95 -3.41 -9.31
N ALA A 134 10.81 -2.90 -10.53
CA ALA A 134 10.34 -3.70 -11.66
C ALA A 134 11.24 -4.93 -11.88
N GLY A 135 10.61 -6.09 -12.09
CA GLY A 135 11.32 -7.35 -12.20
C GLY A 135 11.41 -8.15 -10.89
N GLN A 136 11.35 -7.47 -9.75
CA GLN A 136 11.29 -8.11 -8.43
C GLN A 136 9.95 -8.82 -8.22
N ARG A 137 9.85 -9.65 -7.18
CA ARG A 137 8.64 -10.38 -6.83
C ARG A 137 8.17 -10.01 -5.43
N ALA A 138 6.85 -10.05 -5.21
CA ALA A 138 6.32 -9.99 -3.86
C ALA A 138 6.94 -11.08 -2.97
N GLY A 139 7.36 -10.70 -1.77
CA GLY A 139 8.21 -11.47 -0.86
C GLY A 139 9.70 -11.14 -0.96
N SER A 140 10.13 -10.29 -1.89
CA SER A 140 11.54 -9.87 -2.00
C SER A 140 11.90 -8.77 -1.00
N ARG A 141 13.10 -8.87 -0.41
CA ARG A 141 13.82 -7.71 0.15
C ARG A 141 14.83 -7.21 -0.86
N VAL A 142 14.80 -5.92 -1.17
CA VAL A 142 15.59 -5.27 -2.21
C VAL A 142 16.40 -4.14 -1.61
N LEU A 143 17.68 -4.09 -1.95
CA LEU A 143 18.58 -2.97 -1.69
C LEU A 143 18.66 -2.11 -2.95
N LEU A 144 18.39 -0.82 -2.82
CA LEU A 144 18.59 0.17 -3.87
C LEU A 144 19.61 1.20 -3.39
N GLU A 145 20.63 1.45 -4.20
CA GLU A 145 21.65 2.45 -3.92
C GLU A 145 21.73 3.41 -5.10
N GLY A 146 21.77 4.71 -4.84
CA GLY A 146 21.92 5.71 -5.90
C GLY A 146 21.95 7.12 -5.35
N THR A 147 22.17 8.10 -6.22
CA THR A 147 22.10 9.52 -5.86
C THR A 147 20.65 10.01 -5.71
N VAL A 148 20.46 11.13 -5.00
CA VAL A 148 19.18 11.87 -4.95
C VAL A 148 18.64 12.13 -6.36
N LYS A 149 19.49 12.56 -7.30
CA LYS A 149 19.11 12.78 -8.70
C LYS A 149 18.59 11.51 -9.37
N SER A 150 19.28 10.39 -9.14
CA SER A 150 18.96 9.12 -9.77
C SER A 150 17.68 8.47 -9.21
N LEU A 151 17.39 8.63 -7.91
CA LEU A 151 16.29 7.92 -7.22
C LEU A 151 15.07 8.78 -6.91
N VAL A 152 15.21 10.10 -6.75
CA VAL A 152 14.10 10.99 -6.35
C VAL A 152 13.63 11.89 -7.51
N ALA A 153 14.58 12.33 -8.36
CA ALA A 153 14.36 13.34 -9.42
C ALA A 153 13.93 14.73 -8.90
N GLU A 154 14.15 15.75 -9.74
CA GLU A 154 14.23 17.20 -9.41
C GLU A 154 12.98 17.87 -8.83
N ALA A 155 12.70 17.59 -7.57
CA ALA A 155 12.41 18.64 -6.61
C ALA A 155 13.08 18.22 -5.32
N ALA A 156 14.41 18.36 -5.25
CA ALA A 156 15.08 18.35 -3.95
C ALA A 156 14.39 19.47 -3.16
N ASN A 157 13.49 19.10 -2.25
CA ASN A 157 12.94 20.02 -1.29
C ASN A 157 14.16 20.74 -0.70
N PRO A 158 14.34 22.05 -0.89
CA PRO A 158 15.57 22.72 -0.46
C PRO A 158 15.74 22.63 1.07
N ARG A 159 14.67 22.29 1.80
CA ARG A 159 14.69 21.98 3.24
C ARG A 159 15.19 20.57 3.58
N SER A 160 15.36 19.69 2.60
CA SER A 160 15.86 18.32 2.82
C SER A 160 17.32 18.28 3.24
N GLY A 161 18.10 19.31 2.88
CA GLY A 161 19.53 19.38 3.16
C GLY A 161 20.38 18.43 2.30
N PHE A 162 19.80 17.83 1.25
CA PHE A 162 20.51 16.93 0.35
C PHE A 162 20.75 17.57 -1.03
N ALA A 163 21.99 17.46 -1.51
CA ALA A 163 22.38 17.84 -2.85
C ALA A 163 22.02 16.73 -3.86
N PRO A 164 21.85 17.03 -5.16
CA PRO A 164 21.52 16.04 -6.18
C PRO A 164 22.48 14.85 -6.26
N GLY A 165 23.76 15.03 -5.93
CA GLY A 165 24.77 13.98 -5.92
C GLY A 165 24.89 13.20 -4.61
N ASP A 166 24.14 13.58 -3.56
CA ASP A 166 24.20 12.86 -2.29
C ASP A 166 23.62 11.45 -2.45
N GLY A 167 24.28 10.48 -1.83
CA GLY A 167 23.89 9.07 -1.92
C GLY A 167 22.79 8.68 -0.94
N LEU A 168 21.84 7.88 -1.41
CA LEU A 168 20.76 7.27 -0.65
C LEU A 168 20.82 5.75 -0.72
N VAL A 169 20.61 5.10 0.42
CA VAL A 169 20.38 3.67 0.53
C VAL A 169 18.90 3.45 0.84
N TRP A 170 18.21 2.69 0.01
CA TRP A 170 16.87 2.20 0.28
C TRP A 170 16.91 0.70 0.53
N VAL A 171 16.26 0.26 1.60
CA VAL A 171 15.92 -1.14 1.81
C VAL A 171 14.41 -1.26 1.71
N VAL A 172 13.93 -2.05 0.76
CA VAL A 172 12.52 -2.19 0.43
C VAL A 172 12.09 -3.64 0.55
N ASP A 173 11.06 -3.89 1.34
CA ASP A 173 10.32 -5.16 1.31
C ASP A 173 9.12 -5.00 0.39
N VAL A 174 9.09 -5.80 -0.69
CA VAL A 174 7.93 -5.88 -1.58
C VAL A 174 6.94 -6.85 -0.96
N LEU A 175 5.92 -6.35 -0.27
CA LEU A 175 4.98 -7.17 0.50
C LEU A 175 3.91 -7.81 -0.38
N GLY A 176 3.47 -7.07 -1.39
CA GLY A 176 2.46 -7.50 -2.34
C GLY A 176 2.62 -6.76 -3.66
N ALA A 177 2.19 -7.40 -4.74
CA ALA A 177 2.12 -6.83 -6.07
C ALA A 177 0.86 -7.37 -6.74
N ARG A 178 0.16 -6.52 -7.48
CA ARG A 178 -0.98 -6.90 -8.30
C ARG A 178 -1.12 -5.95 -9.47
N LYS A 179 -1.26 -6.51 -10.67
CA LYS A 179 -1.67 -5.74 -11.84
C LYS A 179 -3.20 -5.74 -11.97
N VAL A 180 -3.78 -4.55 -11.99
CA VAL A 180 -5.22 -4.34 -12.24
C VAL A 180 -5.35 -3.38 -13.40
N ASP A 181 -6.20 -3.70 -14.37
CA ASP A 181 -6.47 -2.80 -15.49
C ASP A 181 -7.18 -1.53 -14.97
N ALA A 182 -6.72 -0.37 -15.41
CA ALA A 182 -7.21 0.92 -14.94
C ALA A 182 -8.72 1.13 -15.19
N LYS A 183 -9.32 0.39 -16.12
CA LYS A 183 -10.76 0.43 -16.45
C LYS A 183 -11.53 -0.78 -15.90
N SER A 184 -10.92 -1.59 -15.05
CA SER A 184 -11.62 -2.69 -14.37
C SER A 184 -12.78 -2.14 -13.54
N GLU A 185 -13.83 -2.92 -13.42
CA GLU A 185 -15.04 -2.58 -12.65
C GLU A 185 -15.62 -3.86 -12.05
N ALA A 186 -16.43 -3.71 -11.00
CA ALA A 186 -17.19 -4.83 -10.45
C ALA A 186 -18.20 -5.32 -11.50
N LYS A 187 -18.31 -6.65 -11.64
CA LYS A 187 -19.21 -7.30 -12.61
C LYS A 187 -20.21 -8.18 -11.90
N GLY A 188 -21.46 -8.10 -12.32
CA GLY A 188 -22.53 -8.94 -11.80
C GLY A 188 -23.88 -8.23 -11.89
N GLU A 189 -24.92 -8.94 -11.46
CA GLU A 189 -26.23 -8.34 -11.26
C GLU A 189 -26.17 -7.37 -10.08
N GLN A 190 -26.63 -6.14 -10.31
CA GLN A 190 -26.67 -5.11 -9.30
C GLN A 190 -28.01 -5.16 -8.55
N ALA A 191 -27.95 -5.41 -7.24
CA ALA A 191 -29.10 -5.31 -6.36
C ALA A 191 -29.67 -3.88 -6.33
N ALA A 192 -30.98 -3.77 -6.14
CA ALA A 192 -31.61 -2.49 -5.88
C ALA A 192 -31.14 -1.93 -4.52
N PRO A 193 -30.87 -0.62 -4.43
CA PRO A 193 -30.56 0.01 -3.14
C PRO A 193 -31.71 -0.17 -2.13
N GLU A 194 -31.34 -0.37 -0.87
CA GLU A 194 -32.29 -0.45 0.24
C GLU A 194 -33.07 0.87 0.40
N GLN A 195 -34.23 0.80 1.06
CA GLN A 195 -35.05 1.99 1.29
C GLN A 195 -34.27 3.09 2.03
N GLY A 196 -34.33 4.32 1.51
CA GLY A 196 -33.61 5.47 2.04
C GLY A 196 -32.14 5.57 1.61
N MET A 197 -31.60 4.55 0.92
CA MET A 197 -30.26 4.62 0.34
C MET A 197 -30.28 5.35 -1.02
N PRO A 198 -29.17 6.01 -1.41
CA PRO A 198 -29.02 6.61 -2.73
C PRO A 198 -29.18 5.60 -3.87
N VAL A 199 -29.83 6.03 -4.95
CA VAL A 199 -29.99 5.22 -6.16
C VAL A 199 -28.70 5.27 -6.98
N VAL A 200 -28.21 4.11 -7.41
CA VAL A 200 -26.95 3.98 -8.15
C VAL A 200 -27.20 3.44 -9.55
N LYS A 201 -26.77 4.19 -10.56
CA LYS A 201 -26.57 3.68 -11.93
C LYS A 201 -25.09 3.68 -12.24
N ALA A 202 -24.57 2.56 -12.70
CA ALA A 202 -23.15 2.42 -12.98
C ALA A 202 -22.95 1.99 -14.43
N PRO A 203 -22.92 2.95 -15.37
CA PRO A 203 -22.61 2.65 -16.76
C PRO A 203 -21.18 2.10 -16.87
N SER A 204 -21.00 1.11 -17.74
CA SER A 204 -19.71 0.41 -17.87
C SER A 204 -18.58 1.38 -18.22
N GLN A 205 -17.46 1.24 -17.52
CA GLN A 205 -16.23 2.01 -17.66
C GLN A 205 -16.41 3.52 -17.51
N LYS A 206 -17.33 3.94 -16.64
CA LYS A 206 -17.63 5.35 -16.38
C LYS A 206 -17.88 5.58 -14.88
N PRO A 207 -17.79 6.83 -14.40
CA PRO A 207 -18.22 7.17 -13.05
C PRO A 207 -19.65 6.68 -12.77
N ALA A 208 -19.90 6.24 -11.54
CA ALA A 208 -21.25 5.91 -11.12
C ALA A 208 -22.09 7.19 -11.00
N GLU A 209 -23.32 7.14 -11.51
CA GLU A 209 -24.33 8.16 -11.32
C GLU A 209 -25.08 7.86 -10.01
N ILE A 210 -24.92 8.75 -9.03
CA ILE A 210 -25.52 8.61 -7.69
C ILE A 210 -26.63 9.63 -7.55
N THR A 211 -27.86 9.17 -7.28
CA THR A 211 -29.01 10.04 -7.01
C THR A 211 -29.39 9.95 -5.54
N VAL A 212 -29.15 11.05 -4.81
CA VAL A 212 -29.50 11.15 -3.38
C VAL A 212 -30.99 11.45 -3.23
N PRO A 213 -31.72 10.79 -2.30
CA PRO A 213 -33.14 11.07 -2.09
C PRO A 213 -33.33 12.47 -1.51
N LYS A 214 -34.20 13.30 -2.11
CA LYS A 214 -34.38 14.71 -1.74
C LYS A 214 -35.14 14.91 -0.42
N ASP A 215 -36.02 13.97 -0.08
CA ASP A 215 -36.91 14.07 1.08
C ASP A 215 -36.40 13.28 2.29
N GLU A 216 -35.20 12.68 2.19
CA GLU A 216 -34.56 11.93 3.26
C GLU A 216 -33.47 12.74 3.95
N LYS A 217 -33.39 12.63 5.28
CA LYS A 217 -32.29 13.20 6.04
C LYS A 217 -31.05 12.30 5.88
N PRO A 218 -29.83 12.89 5.81
CA PRO A 218 -28.61 12.08 5.82
C PRO A 218 -28.55 11.22 7.09
N PRO A 219 -28.20 9.93 6.98
CA PRO A 219 -28.01 9.06 8.12
C PRO A 219 -26.98 9.61 9.10
N ALA A 220 -27.28 9.53 10.41
CA ALA A 220 -26.36 9.95 11.46
C ALA A 220 -25.17 8.98 11.66
N ASP A 221 -25.31 7.75 11.19
CA ASP A 221 -24.34 6.66 11.28
C ASP A 221 -23.96 6.16 9.89
N LEU A 222 -22.83 5.45 9.80
CA LEU A 222 -22.40 4.80 8.57
C LEU A 222 -23.51 3.86 8.07
N LYS A 223 -23.88 3.99 6.81
CA LYS A 223 -24.67 2.99 6.09
C LYS A 223 -23.84 2.42 4.96
N GLU A 224 -24.00 1.13 4.72
CA GLU A 224 -23.30 0.41 3.68
C GLU A 224 -24.22 -0.65 3.08
N GLN A 225 -24.09 -0.87 1.77
CA GLN A 225 -24.79 -1.93 1.07
C GLN A 225 -23.90 -2.48 -0.03
N VAL A 226 -23.79 -3.80 -0.10
CA VAL A 226 -23.17 -4.49 -1.24
C VAL A 226 -24.21 -4.54 -2.36
N LEU A 227 -23.96 -3.78 -3.43
CA LEU A 227 -24.81 -3.74 -4.62
C LEU A 227 -24.47 -4.84 -5.62
N ILE A 228 -23.19 -5.16 -5.79
CA ILE A 228 -22.75 -6.34 -6.55
C ILE A 228 -21.91 -7.18 -5.59
N LYS A 229 -22.19 -8.47 -5.50
CA LYS A 229 -21.42 -9.40 -4.67
C LYS A 229 -20.30 -10.04 -5.46
N GLY A 230 -19.07 -9.74 -5.07
CA GLY A 230 -17.85 -10.38 -5.52
C GLY A 230 -17.65 -11.76 -4.92
N SER A 231 -16.72 -12.50 -5.51
CA SER A 231 -16.33 -13.85 -5.07
C SER A 231 -14.83 -13.96 -4.79
N GLY A 232 -14.10 -12.86 -4.88
CA GLY A 232 -12.68 -12.80 -4.58
C GLY A 232 -12.40 -12.83 -3.07
N PRO A 233 -11.12 -12.76 -2.68
CA PRO A 233 -10.74 -12.77 -1.28
C PRO A 233 -11.34 -11.61 -0.49
N GLU A 234 -11.52 -11.83 0.81
CA GLU A 234 -11.92 -10.82 1.78
C GLU A 234 -10.81 -9.76 1.94
N VAL A 235 -11.21 -8.49 1.99
CA VAL A 235 -10.38 -7.32 2.27
C VAL A 235 -10.05 -7.27 3.76
N LYS A 236 -8.76 -7.31 4.10
CA LYS A 236 -8.30 -7.26 5.49
C LYS A 236 -7.73 -5.90 5.85
N ALA A 237 -7.89 -5.51 7.11
CA ALA A 237 -7.23 -4.31 7.64
C ALA A 237 -5.70 -4.42 7.48
N GLY A 238 -5.08 -3.34 6.99
CA GLY A 238 -3.64 -3.25 6.67
C GLY A 238 -3.28 -3.57 5.22
N GLU A 239 -4.21 -4.09 4.42
CA GLU A 239 -3.99 -4.31 2.98
C GLU A 239 -4.09 -3.02 2.17
N GLY A 240 -3.52 -3.04 0.97
CA GLY A 240 -3.80 -2.07 -0.07
C GLY A 240 -5.04 -2.47 -0.84
N LEU A 241 -6.15 -1.74 -0.66
CA LEU A 241 -7.37 -1.86 -1.43
C LEU A 241 -7.20 -1.18 -2.79
N ILE A 242 -7.32 -1.94 -3.88
CA ILE A 242 -7.36 -1.37 -5.24
C ILE A 242 -8.83 -1.21 -5.63
N ALA A 243 -9.23 0.01 -5.95
CA ALA A 243 -10.63 0.33 -6.20
C ALA A 243 -10.84 1.33 -7.33
N GLN A 244 -12.01 1.23 -7.97
CA GLN A 244 -12.63 2.37 -8.66
C GLN A 244 -13.71 2.95 -7.75
N TYR A 245 -13.88 4.27 -7.75
CA TYR A 245 -14.89 4.91 -6.93
C TYR A 245 -15.45 6.18 -7.57
N THR A 246 -16.64 6.55 -7.12
CA THR A 246 -17.23 7.87 -7.33
C THR A 246 -17.83 8.36 -6.02
N GLY A 247 -17.53 9.60 -5.64
CA GLY A 247 -18.00 10.27 -4.43
C GLY A 247 -18.84 11.49 -4.74
N VAL A 248 -20.03 11.58 -4.14
CA VAL A 248 -20.90 12.76 -4.19
C VAL A 248 -21.23 13.25 -2.78
N LYS A 249 -21.52 14.54 -2.64
CA LYS A 249 -22.08 15.10 -1.41
C LYS A 249 -23.56 14.74 -1.31
N TRP A 250 -24.02 14.34 -0.12
CA TRP A 250 -25.45 14.09 0.12
C TRP A 250 -26.28 15.37 -0.11
N GLU A 251 -25.75 16.51 0.32
CA GLU A 251 -26.52 17.76 0.45
C GLU A 251 -27.02 18.32 -0.88
N ASP A 252 -26.24 18.16 -1.95
CA ASP A 252 -26.56 18.70 -3.28
C ASP A 252 -26.41 17.67 -4.41
N GLY A 253 -25.97 16.44 -4.10
CA GLY A 253 -25.67 15.40 -5.08
C GLY A 253 -24.46 15.71 -5.96
N ALA A 254 -23.69 16.77 -5.67
CA ALA A 254 -22.56 17.14 -6.49
C ALA A 254 -21.39 16.18 -6.29
N LYS A 255 -20.85 15.67 -7.40
CA LYS A 255 -19.62 14.88 -7.43
C LYS A 255 -18.46 15.74 -6.94
N PHE A 256 -17.74 15.26 -5.92
CA PHE A 256 -16.53 15.92 -5.44
C PHE A 256 -15.26 15.17 -5.86
N ASP A 257 -15.33 13.86 -6.10
CA ASP A 257 -14.19 13.07 -6.57
C ASP A 257 -14.62 11.78 -7.27
N SER A 258 -13.78 11.29 -8.17
CA SER A 258 -13.95 10.00 -8.84
C SER A 258 -12.63 9.56 -9.47
N SER A 259 -12.22 8.32 -9.22
CA SER A 259 -11.00 7.73 -9.80
C SER A 259 -11.01 7.72 -11.33
N TRP A 260 -12.20 7.64 -11.94
CA TRP A 260 -12.39 7.71 -13.39
C TRP A 260 -12.03 9.07 -14.01
N ASP A 261 -11.99 10.15 -13.23
CA ASP A 261 -11.57 11.47 -13.72
C ASP A 261 -10.04 11.63 -13.70
N HIS A 262 -9.33 10.64 -13.15
CA HIS A 262 -7.87 10.60 -13.01
C HIS A 262 -7.28 9.45 -13.84
N ALA A 263 -6.33 8.68 -13.28
CA ALA A 263 -5.68 7.57 -13.94
C ALA A 263 -6.51 6.26 -13.96
N GLY A 264 -7.73 6.25 -13.42
CA GLY A 264 -8.54 5.05 -13.24
C GLY A 264 -8.32 4.40 -11.88
N ALA A 265 -8.35 3.06 -11.82
CA ALA A 265 -8.22 2.31 -10.57
C ALA A 265 -7.05 2.81 -9.70
N THR A 266 -7.28 2.94 -8.39
CA THR A 266 -6.32 3.51 -7.43
C THR A 266 -6.18 2.61 -6.21
N ALA A 267 -4.99 2.58 -5.61
CA ALA A 267 -4.74 1.83 -4.38
C ALA A 267 -4.79 2.71 -3.13
N PHE A 268 -5.39 2.19 -2.06
CA PHE A 268 -5.53 2.86 -0.77
C PHE A 268 -5.17 1.91 0.36
N GLN A 269 -4.50 2.41 1.38
CA GLN A 269 -4.33 1.68 2.63
C GLN A 269 -5.64 1.67 3.41
N ILE A 270 -6.16 0.47 3.70
CA ILE A 270 -7.48 0.30 4.34
C ILE A 270 -7.35 -0.29 5.75
N GLY A 271 -8.18 0.18 6.68
CA GLY A 271 -8.18 -0.26 8.08
C GLY A 271 -6.98 0.24 8.89
N THR A 272 -6.30 1.29 8.42
CA THR A 272 -5.09 1.85 9.05
C THR A 272 -5.24 3.31 9.47
N GLY A 273 -6.36 3.95 9.16
CA GLY A 273 -6.58 5.39 9.36
C GLY A 273 -6.03 6.26 8.22
N SER A 274 -5.56 5.66 7.13
CA SER A 274 -5.01 6.38 5.97
C SER A 274 -6.07 6.95 5.02
N VAL A 275 -7.32 6.50 5.14
CA VAL A 275 -8.48 7.04 4.43
C VAL A 275 -9.55 7.50 5.41
N VAL A 276 -10.64 8.10 4.92
CA VAL A 276 -11.77 8.47 5.77
C VAL A 276 -12.28 7.25 6.54
N GLN A 277 -12.64 7.43 7.82
CA GLN A 277 -13.00 6.31 8.71
C GLN A 277 -14.19 5.49 8.20
N GLY A 278 -15.08 6.08 7.41
CA GLY A 278 -16.18 5.36 6.77
C GLY A 278 -15.72 4.30 5.77
N TRP A 279 -14.59 4.52 5.06
CA TRP A 279 -13.98 3.50 4.21
C TRP A 279 -13.36 2.39 5.07
N ASP A 280 -12.55 2.76 6.06
CA ASP A 280 -11.91 1.78 6.96
C ASP A 280 -12.92 0.85 7.64
N LYS A 281 -14.07 1.40 8.06
CA LYS A 281 -15.14 0.62 8.70
C LYS A 281 -16.00 -0.14 7.69
N GLY A 282 -16.28 0.46 6.53
CA GLY A 282 -17.26 -0.07 5.59
C GLY A 282 -16.72 -1.04 4.55
N LEU A 283 -15.40 -1.00 4.26
CA LEU A 283 -14.79 -1.82 3.22
C LEU A 283 -13.96 -3.00 3.75
N VAL A 284 -13.50 -2.95 5.00
CA VAL A 284 -12.91 -4.14 5.65
C VAL A 284 -13.99 -5.22 5.80
N GLY A 285 -13.65 -6.47 5.48
CA GLY A 285 -14.60 -7.60 5.46
C GLY A 285 -15.44 -7.71 4.19
N LYS A 286 -15.33 -6.75 3.25
CA LYS A 286 -15.89 -6.88 1.90
C LYS A 286 -14.99 -7.74 1.02
N HIS A 287 -15.45 -8.12 -0.15
CA HIS A 287 -14.74 -9.05 -1.03
C HIS A 287 -14.27 -8.36 -2.30
N VAL A 288 -13.14 -8.82 -2.84
CA VAL A 288 -12.73 -8.44 -4.20
C VAL A 288 -13.84 -8.85 -5.19
N GLY A 289 -14.24 -7.89 -6.03
CA GLY A 289 -15.37 -7.96 -6.94
C GLY A 289 -16.66 -7.33 -6.39
N ASP A 290 -16.70 -6.92 -5.12
CA ASP A 290 -17.86 -6.20 -4.58
C ASP A 290 -17.98 -4.81 -5.23
N ARG A 291 -19.22 -4.39 -5.52
CA ARG A 291 -19.59 -2.97 -5.60
C ARG A 291 -20.29 -2.60 -4.30
N VAL A 292 -19.76 -1.63 -3.58
CA VAL A 292 -20.26 -1.19 -2.27
C VAL A 292 -20.74 0.25 -2.35
N LEU A 293 -22.00 0.48 -1.95
CA LEU A 293 -22.55 1.81 -1.71
C LEU A 293 -22.33 2.16 -0.23
N LEU A 294 -21.71 3.30 0.04
CA LEU A 294 -21.47 3.82 1.39
C LEU A 294 -22.13 5.19 1.54
N VAL A 295 -22.73 5.44 2.70
CA VAL A 295 -23.18 6.77 3.14
C VAL A 295 -22.47 7.09 4.45
N ILE A 296 -21.57 8.06 4.40
CA ILE A 296 -20.58 8.35 5.44
C ILE A 296 -20.92 9.70 6.06
N PRO A 297 -21.40 9.74 7.32
CA PRO A 297 -21.65 11.00 8.02
C PRO A 297 -20.35 11.79 8.24
N PRO A 298 -20.41 13.12 8.43
CA PRO A 298 -19.22 13.97 8.55
C PRO A 298 -18.21 13.47 9.59
N LYS A 299 -18.70 12.95 10.73
CA LYS A 299 -17.87 12.39 11.83
C LYS A 299 -16.98 11.20 11.41
N LEU A 300 -17.34 10.50 10.34
CA LEU A 300 -16.57 9.39 9.74
C LEU A 300 -15.97 9.77 8.37
N GLY A 301 -16.22 10.99 7.90
CA GLY A 301 -15.64 11.60 6.70
C GLY A 301 -14.56 12.62 7.10
N TYR A 302 -14.76 13.87 6.67
CA TYR A 302 -13.82 14.97 6.87
C TYR A 302 -14.10 15.84 8.10
N GLY A 303 -15.05 15.49 8.98
CA GLY A 303 -15.50 16.34 10.08
C GLY A 303 -14.42 16.78 11.07
N ASN A 304 -13.38 15.97 11.25
CA ASN A 304 -12.24 16.26 12.13
C ASN A 304 -11.08 16.97 11.40
N GLN A 305 -11.21 17.25 10.11
CA GLN A 305 -10.20 17.98 9.33
C GLN A 305 -10.61 19.45 9.21
N GLU A 306 -10.11 20.26 10.15
CA GLU A 306 -10.37 21.71 10.14
C GLU A 306 -9.95 22.35 8.83
N GLY A 307 -10.83 23.15 8.24
CA GLY A 307 -10.59 23.85 6.97
C GLY A 307 -10.86 23.05 5.71
N SER A 308 -11.26 21.77 5.81
CA SER A 308 -11.73 21.00 4.66
C SER A 308 -13.08 21.52 4.15
N GLU A 309 -13.22 21.71 2.83
CA GLU A 309 -14.50 22.08 2.21
C GLU A 309 -15.59 21.03 2.44
N LEU A 310 -15.19 19.77 2.67
CA LEU A 310 -16.09 18.64 2.91
C LEU A 310 -16.37 18.41 4.41
N GLN A 311 -15.87 19.26 5.31
CA GLN A 311 -15.91 19.05 6.76
C GLN A 311 -17.34 18.86 7.30
N LYS A 312 -18.34 19.50 6.68
CA LYS A 312 -19.74 19.45 7.13
C LYS A 312 -20.60 18.47 6.35
N ASN A 313 -20.05 17.82 5.32
CA ASN A 313 -20.82 17.05 4.35
C ASN A 313 -20.93 15.58 4.73
N THR A 314 -22.12 15.02 4.50
CA THR A 314 -22.30 13.58 4.40
C THR A 314 -21.86 13.14 3.01
N LEU A 315 -20.99 12.14 2.94
CA LEU A 315 -20.42 11.67 1.68
C LEU A 315 -21.11 10.38 1.24
N VAL A 316 -21.46 10.29 -0.04
CA VAL A 316 -21.95 9.05 -0.63
C VAL A 316 -20.89 8.54 -1.60
N PHE A 317 -20.46 7.29 -1.41
CA PHE A 317 -19.51 6.65 -2.30
C PHE A 317 -20.13 5.40 -2.94
N VAL A 318 -19.81 5.18 -4.21
CA VAL A 318 -19.89 3.85 -4.84
C VAL A 318 -18.47 3.40 -5.08
N VAL A 319 -18.11 2.21 -4.58
CA VAL A 319 -16.75 1.67 -4.62
C VAL A 319 -16.77 0.27 -5.22
N ASP A 320 -16.06 0.08 -6.32
CA ASP A 320 -15.77 -1.24 -6.88
C ASP A 320 -14.43 -1.73 -6.35
N ILE A 321 -14.44 -2.86 -5.66
CA ILE A 321 -13.22 -3.47 -5.10
C ILE A 321 -12.61 -4.37 -6.17
N LEU A 322 -11.44 -4.00 -6.67
CA LEU A 322 -10.81 -4.65 -7.83
C LEU A 322 -9.66 -5.59 -7.44
N GLY A 323 -9.12 -5.45 -6.24
CA GLY A 323 -8.05 -6.30 -5.74
C GLY A 323 -7.50 -5.84 -4.40
N THR A 324 -6.60 -6.65 -3.85
CA THR A 324 -5.79 -6.31 -2.68
C THR A 324 -4.31 -6.60 -2.93
N VAL A 325 -3.44 -5.81 -2.30
CA VAL A 325 -1.96 -5.96 -2.28
C VAL A 325 -1.41 -5.83 -0.88
#